data_AF-A0A1Y1NMC1-F1
#
_entry.id   AF-A0A1Y1NMC1-F1
#
_cell.length_a   1.000
_cell.length_b   1.000
_cell.length_c   1.000
_cell.angle_alpha   90.00
_cell.angle_beta   90.00
_cell.angle_gamma   90.00
#
_symmetry.space_group_name_H-M   'P 1'
#
loop_
_entity.id
_entity.type
_entity.pdbx_description
1 polymer ?
#
loop_
_entity_poly.entity_id
_entity_poly.type
_entity_poly.pdbx_seq_one_letter_code
_entity_poly.pdbx_strand_id
1 'polypeptide(L)'
;MKVALLILFVACVQATSPPFFPKDEIEKHTGHCIHDHKLDKDHISKIFNSETYPEDDKDFSTFYDCFIDMLGLYTVDGEIHFEHPIFIAYVQEKLKLADAAGEEDHIRDAVKHCIAESPKVEPRVLNLIRRRNCGVKYYKSHAH
;
A
#
# COMPACT_ATOMS: atom_id res chain seq x y z
N MET A 1 10.31 -20.83 -4.85
CA MET A 1 10.79 -19.65 -4.12
C MET A 1 9.72 -18.58 -4.24
N LYS A 2 9.04 -18.24 -3.14
CA LYS A 2 7.86 -17.35 -3.12
C LYS A 2 8.34 -15.91 -2.92
N VAL A 3 8.69 -15.22 -4.00
CA VAL A 3 8.98 -13.77 -3.97
C VAL A 3 7.64 -13.03 -3.93
N ALA A 4 7.03 -13.05 -2.75
CA ALA A 4 5.86 -12.26 -2.39
C ALA A 4 6.35 -11.18 -1.43
N LEU A 5 7.08 -10.20 -1.96
CA LEU A 5 7.59 -9.09 -1.18
C LEU A 5 7.14 -7.76 -1.79
N LEU A 6 6.34 -7.06 -0.97
CA LEU A 6 6.32 -5.62 -0.79
C LEU A 6 6.34 -4.75 -2.06
N ILE A 7 5.16 -4.25 -2.45
CA ILE A 7 4.77 -2.85 -2.22
C ILE A 7 3.24 -2.86 -1.97
N LEU A 8 2.85 -2.64 -0.71
CA LEU A 8 1.48 -2.73 -0.17
C LEU A 8 0.83 -4.12 -0.29
N PHE A 9 1.09 -5.00 0.68
CA PHE A 9 0.41 -6.29 0.81
C PHE A 9 0.20 -6.71 2.27
N VAL A 10 -1.05 -7.01 2.59
CA VAL A 10 -1.45 -7.82 3.74
C VAL A 10 -1.36 -9.28 3.34
N ALA A 11 -0.79 -10.10 4.23
CA ALA A 11 -1.07 -11.53 4.44
C ALA A 11 0.12 -12.17 5.20
N CYS A 12 0.23 -11.89 6.49
CA CYS A 12 0.69 -12.87 7.48
C CYS A 12 0.54 -12.27 8.87
N VAL A 13 -0.46 -12.75 9.62
CA VAL A 13 -0.49 -12.57 11.06
C VAL A 13 -0.73 -13.93 11.68
N GLN A 14 0.34 -14.52 12.21
CA GLN A 14 0.24 -15.32 13.42
C GLN A 14 1.33 -14.86 14.41
N ALA A 15 0.85 -14.31 15.52
CA ALA A 15 1.45 -14.22 16.85
C ALA A 15 2.72 -13.35 17.11
N THR A 16 2.55 -12.47 18.11
CA THR A 16 3.52 -11.82 19.03
C THR A 16 4.15 -10.45 18.64
N SER A 17 3.62 -9.40 19.28
CA SER A 17 3.97 -7.95 19.30
C SER A 17 5.29 -7.63 20.07
N PRO A 18 5.85 -6.37 20.20
CA PRO A 18 5.31 -4.98 20.01
C PRO A 18 6.31 -3.94 19.36
N PRO A 19 6.14 -2.58 19.43
CA PRO A 19 5.00 -1.67 19.16
C PRO A 19 5.20 -0.81 17.86
N PHE A 20 4.16 -0.06 17.46
CA PHE A 20 4.10 0.96 16.38
C PHE A 20 3.70 0.54 14.96
N PHE A 21 2.70 -0.36 14.86
CA PHE A 21 1.46 -0.13 14.11
C PHE A 21 0.54 -1.28 14.51
N PRO A 22 -0.46 -1.10 15.39
CA PRO A 22 -1.31 -2.21 15.77
C PRO A 22 -1.95 -2.72 14.48
N LYS A 23 -1.79 -4.00 14.18
CA LYS A 23 -2.63 -4.71 13.21
C LYS A 23 -4.10 -4.27 13.33
N ASP A 24 -4.52 -4.06 14.57
CA ASP A 24 -5.81 -3.55 14.99
C ASP A 24 -6.19 -2.19 14.36
N GLU A 25 -5.24 -1.28 14.11
CA GLU A 25 -5.52 0.02 13.46
C GLU A 25 -5.74 -0.13 11.96
N ILE A 26 -4.94 -0.94 11.27
CA ILE A 26 -5.16 -1.23 9.84
C ILE A 26 -6.47 -1.97 9.65
N GLU A 27 -6.75 -2.98 10.48
CA GLU A 27 -8.02 -3.71 10.46
C GLU A 27 -9.21 -2.80 10.80
N LYS A 28 -9.04 -1.88 11.75
CA LYS A 28 -10.04 -0.88 12.10
C LYS A 28 -10.32 0.08 10.94
N HIS A 29 -9.29 0.63 10.30
CA HIS A 29 -9.47 1.55 9.16
C HIS A 29 -10.05 0.84 7.94
N THR A 30 -9.59 -0.39 7.67
CA THR A 30 -10.15 -1.25 6.62
C THR A 30 -11.63 -1.52 6.87
N GLY A 31 -11.98 -1.90 8.10
CA GLY A 31 -13.36 -2.13 8.52
C GLY A 31 -14.24 -0.89 8.40
N HIS A 32 -13.72 0.28 8.81
CA HIS A 32 -14.42 1.57 8.68
C HIS A 32 -14.74 1.88 7.22
N CYS A 33 -13.74 1.85 6.34
CA CYS A 33 -13.92 2.20 4.94
C CYS A 33 -14.87 1.24 4.21
N ILE A 34 -14.80 -0.07 4.52
CA ILE A 34 -15.73 -1.05 3.95
C ILE A 34 -17.15 -0.80 4.45
N HIS A 35 -17.32 -0.55 5.75
CA HIS A 35 -18.62 -0.34 6.36
C HIS A 35 -19.29 0.94 5.87
N ASP A 36 -18.60 2.07 5.93
CA ASP A 36 -19.17 3.40 5.66
C ASP A 36 -19.55 3.55 4.18
N HIS A 37 -18.77 2.93 3.29
CA HIS A 37 -19.05 2.93 1.86
C HIS A 37 -19.88 1.72 1.40
N LYS A 38 -20.30 0.83 2.31
CA LYS A 38 -21.11 -0.37 2.04
C LYS A 38 -20.48 -1.28 0.97
N LEU A 39 -19.16 -1.46 1.06
CA LEU A 39 -18.38 -2.23 0.09
C LEU A 39 -18.43 -3.73 0.40
N ASP A 40 -18.28 -4.56 -0.62
CA ASP A 40 -18.15 -6.00 -0.44
C ASP A 40 -16.77 -6.33 0.15
N LYS A 41 -16.76 -6.77 1.41
CA LYS A 41 -15.55 -7.12 2.15
C LYS A 41 -14.72 -8.19 1.44
N ASP A 42 -15.34 -9.20 0.85
CA ASP A 42 -14.65 -10.33 0.24
C ASP A 42 -14.01 -9.89 -1.09
N HIS A 43 -14.72 -9.06 -1.86
CA HIS A 43 -14.20 -8.41 -3.06
C HIS A 43 -12.99 -7.52 -2.75
N ILE A 44 -13.13 -6.61 -1.78
CA ILE A 44 -12.03 -5.71 -1.37
C ILE A 44 -10.84 -6.50 -0.86
N SER A 45 -11.07 -7.51 -0.02
CA SER A 45 -9.99 -8.35 0.52
C SER A 45 -9.28 -9.12 -0.59
N LYS A 46 -10.00 -9.61 -1.60
CA LYS A 46 -9.40 -10.32 -2.74
C LYS A 46 -8.47 -9.39 -3.53
N ILE A 47 -8.90 -8.16 -3.83
CA ILE A 47 -8.09 -7.19 -4.57
C ILE A 47 -6.94 -6.66 -3.70
N PHE A 48 -7.16 -6.39 -2.43
CA PHE A 48 -6.11 -5.85 -1.57
C PHE A 48 -4.90 -6.79 -1.44
N ASN A 49 -5.15 -8.10 -1.60
CA ASN A 49 -4.14 -9.14 -1.62
C ASN A 49 -3.63 -9.50 -3.04
N SER A 50 -4.12 -8.83 -4.10
CA SER A 50 -3.70 -9.10 -5.48
C SER A 50 -2.41 -8.36 -5.86
N GLU A 51 -1.62 -9.02 -6.69
CA GLU A 51 -0.29 -8.53 -7.08
C GLU A 51 -0.34 -7.13 -7.71
N THR A 52 -1.36 -6.87 -8.53
CA THR A 52 -1.64 -5.56 -9.13
C THR A 52 -3.05 -5.15 -8.73
N TYR A 53 -3.25 -3.85 -8.55
CA TYR A 53 -4.55 -3.28 -8.23
C TYR A 53 -5.24 -2.82 -9.52
N PRO A 54 -6.53 -3.14 -9.69
CA PRO A 54 -7.31 -2.70 -10.84
C PRO A 54 -7.52 -1.19 -10.79
N GLU A 55 -7.38 -0.55 -11.95
CA GLU A 55 -7.60 0.89 -12.12
C GLU A 55 -9.05 1.26 -12.40
N ASP A 56 -9.84 0.29 -12.86
CA ASP A 56 -11.24 0.42 -13.28
C ASP A 56 -12.24 -0.06 -12.22
N ASP A 57 -11.75 -0.62 -11.11
CA ASP A 57 -12.59 -1.06 -9.99
C ASP A 57 -12.94 0.12 -9.08
N LYS A 58 -14.18 0.59 -9.21
CA LYS A 58 -14.70 1.74 -8.44
C LYS A 58 -14.80 1.48 -6.96
N ASP A 59 -15.19 0.27 -6.57
CA ASP A 59 -15.36 -0.09 -5.16
C ASP A 59 -14.00 -0.14 -4.47
N PHE A 60 -13.02 -0.74 -5.12
CA PHE A 60 -11.64 -0.75 -4.65
C PHE A 60 -11.03 0.65 -4.62
N SER A 61 -11.24 1.46 -5.65
CA SER A 61 -10.76 2.85 -5.66
C SER A 61 -11.37 3.67 -4.51
N THR A 62 -12.66 3.47 -4.21
CA THR A 62 -13.35 4.13 -3.10
C THR A 62 -12.78 3.68 -1.76
N PHE A 63 -12.64 2.36 -1.56
CA PHE A 63 -12.01 1.78 -0.38
C PHE A 63 -10.61 2.37 -0.17
N TYR A 64 -9.81 2.37 -1.23
CA TYR A 64 -8.40 2.68 -1.14
C TYR A 64 -8.16 4.17 -0.92
N ASP A 65 -8.99 5.05 -1.48
CA ASP A 65 -8.93 6.49 -1.16
C ASP A 65 -9.24 6.73 0.32
N CYS A 66 -10.34 6.16 0.83
CA CYS A 66 -10.70 6.25 2.25
C CYS A 66 -9.58 5.72 3.15
N PHE A 67 -9.03 4.56 2.82
CA PHE A 67 -7.99 3.93 3.63
C PHE A 67 -6.74 4.80 3.76
N ILE A 68 -6.31 5.41 2.65
CA ILE A 68 -5.10 6.25 2.61
C ILE A 68 -5.33 7.60 3.29
N ASP A 69 -6.54 8.15 3.16
CA ASP A 69 -6.97 9.36 3.86
C ASP A 69 -7.00 9.14 5.39
N MET A 70 -7.54 8.01 5.84
CA MET A 70 -7.57 7.63 7.26
C MET A 70 -6.18 7.43 7.86
N LEU A 71 -5.20 7.01 7.05
CA LEU A 71 -3.80 6.90 7.48
C LEU A 71 -3.08 8.26 7.49
N GLY A 72 -3.74 9.34 7.07
CA GLY A 72 -3.14 10.68 7.00
C GLY A 72 -1.98 10.76 6.00
N LEU A 73 -1.99 9.90 4.98
CA LEU A 73 -0.89 9.80 4.03
C LEU A 73 -1.01 10.79 2.87
N TYR A 74 -2.14 11.48 2.73
CA TYR A 74 -2.26 12.58 1.79
C TYR A 74 -1.66 13.87 2.35
N THR A 75 -0.92 14.60 1.52
CA THR A 75 -0.53 15.99 1.74
C THR A 75 -1.74 16.90 1.53
N VAL A 76 -1.60 18.18 1.92
CA VAL A 76 -2.62 19.21 1.68
C VAL A 76 -2.99 19.34 0.20
N ASP A 77 -2.03 19.07 -0.69
CA ASP A 77 -2.21 19.13 -2.14
C ASP A 77 -2.76 17.81 -2.73
N GLY A 78 -3.13 16.84 -1.88
CA GLY A 78 -3.69 15.55 -2.30
C GLY A 78 -2.67 14.55 -2.85
N GLU A 79 -1.37 14.82 -2.70
CA GLU A 79 -0.30 13.89 -3.06
C GLU A 79 0.02 12.94 -1.90
N ILE A 80 0.70 11.84 -2.16
CA ILE A 80 1.12 10.94 -1.09
C ILE A 80 2.38 11.46 -0.43
N HIS A 81 2.35 11.49 0.89
CA HIS A 81 3.49 11.80 1.73
C HIS A 81 4.33 10.53 1.97
N PHE A 82 5.17 10.18 1.00
CA PHE A 82 6.04 8.98 1.08
C PHE A 82 7.07 9.04 2.22
N GLU A 83 7.35 10.24 2.73
CA GLU A 83 8.23 10.45 3.89
C GLU A 83 7.47 10.48 5.21
N HIS A 84 6.14 10.27 5.19
CA HIS A 84 5.33 10.28 6.40
C HIS A 84 5.80 9.16 7.35
N PRO A 85 6.00 9.44 8.66
CA PRO A 85 6.51 8.46 9.61
C PRO A 85 5.69 7.15 9.64
N ILE A 86 4.37 7.25 9.46
CA ILE A 86 3.49 6.08 9.37
C ILE A 86 3.84 5.20 8.17
N PHE A 87 4.05 5.81 7.00
CA PHE A 87 4.41 5.08 5.80
C PHE A 87 5.77 4.40 5.95
N ILE A 88 6.76 5.12 6.49
CA ILE A 88 8.10 4.58 6.74
C ILE A 88 8.05 3.41 7.74
N ALA A 89 7.35 3.59 8.87
CA ALA A 89 7.21 2.56 9.89
C ALA A 89 6.53 1.30 9.32
N TYR A 90 5.46 1.48 8.54
CA TYR A 90 4.76 0.38 7.87
C TYR A 90 5.68 -0.37 6.90
N VAL A 91 6.44 0.34 6.05
CA VAL A 91 7.40 -0.28 5.12
C VAL A 91 8.47 -1.07 5.87
N GLN A 92 9.06 -0.47 6.92
CA GLN A 92 10.10 -1.11 7.72
C GLN A 92 9.62 -2.36 8.46
N GLU A 93 8.40 -2.33 9.01
CA GLU A 93 7.80 -3.51 9.65
C GLU A 93 7.64 -4.64 8.63
N LYS A 94 7.13 -4.33 7.43
CA LYS A 94 6.94 -5.34 6.39
C LYS A 94 8.25 -5.91 5.88
N LEU A 95 9.30 -5.09 5.74
CA LEU A 95 10.63 -5.56 5.35
C LEU A 95 11.23 -6.53 6.39
N LYS A 96 11.07 -6.23 7.68
CA LYS A 96 11.47 -7.14 8.77
C LYS A 96 10.72 -8.47 8.71
N LEU A 97 9.40 -8.43 8.50
CA LEU A 97 8.58 -9.65 8.41
C LEU A 97 8.94 -10.52 7.19
N ALA A 98 9.51 -9.92 6.17
CA ALA A 98 9.87 -10.59 4.94
C ALA A 98 11.34 -11.02 4.86
N ASP A 99 12.08 -10.88 5.98
CA ASP A 99 13.54 -11.12 6.06
C ASP A 99 14.34 -10.37 4.99
N ALA A 100 13.83 -9.20 4.59
CA ALA A 100 14.35 -8.34 3.54
C ALA A 100 15.09 -7.14 4.13
N ALA A 101 15.98 -7.41 5.07
CA ALA A 101 16.85 -6.38 5.61
C ALA A 101 17.74 -5.81 4.49
N GLY A 102 17.70 -4.49 4.26
CA GLY A 102 18.49 -3.82 3.23
C GLY A 102 17.73 -3.53 1.92
N GLU A 103 16.46 -3.89 1.82
CA GLU A 103 15.62 -3.57 0.65
C GLU A 103 15.02 -2.14 0.71
N GLU A 104 15.28 -1.38 1.77
CA GLU A 104 14.79 -0.01 1.92
C GLU A 104 15.18 0.88 0.74
N ASP A 105 16.42 0.76 0.26
CA ASP A 105 16.92 1.58 -0.84
C ASP A 105 16.25 1.19 -2.17
N HIS A 106 16.01 -0.11 -2.40
CA HIS A 106 15.27 -0.59 -3.57
C HIS A 106 13.82 -0.09 -3.58
N ILE A 107 13.16 -0.05 -2.42
CA ILE A 107 11.81 0.49 -2.29
C ILE A 107 11.81 2.01 -2.55
N ARG A 108 12.77 2.75 -1.99
CA ARG A 108 12.90 4.19 -2.25
C ARG A 108 13.15 4.47 -3.73
N ASP A 109 13.98 3.68 -4.38
CA ASP A 109 14.27 3.83 -5.81
C ASP A 109 13.04 3.49 -6.67
N ALA A 110 12.29 2.45 -6.32
CA ALA A 110 11.01 2.15 -6.96
C ALA A 110 10.02 3.31 -6.82
N VAL A 111 9.92 3.91 -5.63
CA VAL A 111 9.04 5.08 -5.39
C VAL A 111 9.49 6.27 -6.24
N LYS A 112 10.78 6.62 -6.23
CA LYS A 112 11.32 7.73 -7.04
C LYS A 112 11.08 7.52 -8.53
N HIS A 113 11.39 6.32 -9.03
CA HIS A 113 11.16 5.94 -10.42
C HIS A 113 9.68 6.11 -10.79
N CYS A 114 8.77 5.59 -9.97
CA CYS A 114 7.35 5.60 -10.29
C CYS A 114 6.69 6.98 -10.13
N ILE A 115 7.21 7.85 -9.27
CA ILE A 115 6.81 9.27 -9.23
C ILE A 115 7.23 9.99 -10.52
N ALA A 116 8.42 9.69 -11.04
CA ALA A 116 8.94 10.31 -12.26
C ALA A 116 8.22 9.82 -13.53
N GLU A 117 7.93 8.52 -13.62
CA GLU A 117 7.36 7.89 -14.82
C GLU A 117 5.82 7.94 -14.89
N SER A 118 5.13 8.10 -13.76
CA SER A 118 3.65 8.09 -13.73
C SER A 118 3.10 9.51 -13.84
N PRO A 119 2.46 9.90 -14.96
CA PRO A 119 1.79 11.19 -15.04
C PRO A 119 0.67 11.27 -14.00
N LYS A 120 0.50 12.45 -13.40
CA LYS A 120 -0.61 12.69 -12.47
C LYS A 120 -1.94 12.51 -13.22
N VAL A 121 -2.84 11.76 -12.60
CA VAL A 121 -4.19 11.50 -13.13
C VAL A 121 -5.24 11.66 -12.05
N GLU A 122 -6.41 12.12 -12.46
CA GLU A 122 -7.58 12.21 -11.60
C GLU A 122 -8.49 10.98 -11.77
N PRO A 123 -9.09 10.45 -10.69
CA PRO A 123 -9.00 10.94 -9.31
C PRO A 123 -7.64 10.63 -8.65
N ARG A 124 -7.23 11.39 -7.62
CA ARG A 124 -5.97 11.20 -6.87
C ARG A 124 -5.64 9.74 -6.51
N VAL A 125 -6.65 8.92 -6.18
CA VAL A 125 -6.46 7.50 -5.83
C VAL A 125 -5.98 6.67 -7.01
N LEU A 126 -6.35 7.04 -8.24
CA LEU A 126 -5.88 6.36 -9.45
C LEU A 126 -4.37 6.59 -9.64
N ASN A 127 -3.89 7.80 -9.36
CA ASN A 127 -2.46 8.11 -9.36
C ASN A 127 -1.70 7.21 -8.37
N LEU A 128 -2.29 6.98 -7.19
CA LEU A 128 -1.73 6.07 -6.20
C LEU A 128 -1.69 4.61 -6.68
N ILE A 129 -2.81 4.10 -7.21
CA ILE A 129 -2.90 2.73 -7.75
C ILE A 129 -1.82 2.51 -8.82
N ARG A 130 -1.66 3.47 -9.74
CA ARG A 130 -0.63 3.42 -10.80
C ARG A 130 0.79 3.41 -10.24
N ARG A 131 1.11 4.33 -9.33
CA ARG A 131 2.44 4.39 -8.71
C ARG A 131 2.76 3.11 -7.94
N ARG A 132 1.77 2.55 -7.24
CA ARG A 132 1.88 1.25 -6.57
C ARG A 132 2.16 0.13 -7.56
N ASN A 133 1.36 0.01 -8.63
CA ASN A 133 1.55 -1.03 -9.65
C ASN A 133 2.89 -0.90 -10.38
N CYS A 134 3.31 0.33 -10.69
CA CYS A 134 4.64 0.62 -11.21
C CYS A 134 5.72 0.14 -10.23
N GLY A 135 5.58 0.44 -8.95
CA GLY A 135 6.57 0.06 -7.94
C GLY A 135 6.71 -1.45 -7.80
N VAL A 136 5.60 -2.19 -7.82
CA VAL A 136 5.60 -3.66 -7.84
C VAL A 136 6.34 -4.18 -9.07
N LYS A 137 6.08 -3.61 -10.25
CA LYS A 137 6.75 -4.01 -11.49
C LYS A 137 8.25 -3.72 -11.45
N TYR A 138 8.63 -2.53 -10.96
CA TYR A 138 10.03 -2.11 -10.83
C TYR A 138 10.79 -3.02 -9.87
N TYR A 139 10.20 -3.30 -8.70
CA TYR A 139 10.80 -4.17 -7.70
C TYR A 139 11.07 -5.56 -8.28
N LYS A 140 10.10 -6.15 -8.99
CA LYS A 140 10.25 -7.48 -9.60
C LYS A 140 11.31 -7.56 -10.69
N SER A 141 11.53 -6.50 -11.46
CA SER A 141 12.53 -6.49 -12.52
C SER A 141 13.94 -6.18 -12.04
N HIS A 142 14.10 -5.74 -10.78
CA HIS A 142 15.38 -5.32 -10.19
C HIS A 142 15.73 -6.04 -8.87
N ALA A 143 14.87 -6.93 -8.37
CA ALA A 143 15.17 -7.84 -7.26
C ALA A 143 16.11 -8.96 -7.75
N HIS A 144 17.29 -9.05 -7.13
CA HIS A 144 18.35 -10.02 -7.43
C HIS A 144 18.32 -11.23 -6.50
#